data_AF-A0A066S1L9-F1
#
_entry.id   AF-A0A066S1L9-F1
#
_cell.length_a   1.000
_cell.length_b   1.000
_cell.length_c   1.000
_cell.angle_alpha   90.00
_cell.angle_beta   90.00
_cell.angle_gamma   90.00
#
_symmetry.space_group_name_H-M   'P 1'
#
loop_
_entity.id
_entity.type
_entity.pdbx_description
1 polymer ?
#
loop_
_entity_poly.entity_id
_entity_poly.type
_entity_poly.pdbx_seq_one_letter_code
_entity_poly.pdbx_strand_id
1 'polypeptide(L)'
;MPAFDFQEKQRMDWFRRSVVMLLIVTLTGCSGPLRTGLWKEPYYDETISGFYLNPKEGVLLISGEKYSYIIQCESLLCDYAQASRQLEMKTSFWGLTLNPEGMVQGSVSFEPDVDLSRPIDPVLEKKYRDMRLLWIKHGSLVENRLDFSFAAKRYEVEGKLPFQVLETPLNIKIKTFDTNLEKVGKMVVTPVAIVLDGVYFVSLTSLFLLLIATGSNFSVR
;
A
#
# COMPACT_ATOMS: atom_id res chain seq x y z
N MET A 1 -56.85 -6.46 -36.26
CA MET A 1 -56.37 -6.79 -34.91
C MET A 1 -54.85 -7.04 -34.96
N PRO A 2 -54.00 -6.03 -34.71
CA PRO A 2 -52.54 -6.21 -34.57
C PRO A 2 -51.95 -5.71 -33.24
N ALA A 3 -52.77 -5.17 -32.32
CA ALA A 3 -52.26 -4.51 -31.11
C ALA A 3 -51.70 -5.47 -30.04
N PHE A 4 -52.08 -6.75 -30.08
CA PHE A 4 -51.65 -7.74 -29.08
C PHE A 4 -50.20 -8.21 -29.31
N ASP A 5 -49.78 -8.28 -30.57
CA ASP A 5 -48.46 -8.79 -30.98
C ASP A 5 -47.30 -7.84 -30.61
N PHE A 6 -47.60 -6.54 -30.48
CA PHE A 6 -46.59 -5.53 -30.15
C PHE A 6 -46.17 -5.56 -28.67
N GLN A 7 -47.11 -5.79 -27.75
CA GLN A 7 -46.84 -5.85 -26.30
C GLN A 7 -45.98 -7.06 -25.92
N GLU A 8 -46.22 -8.21 -26.56
CA GLU A 8 -45.54 -9.46 -26.25
C GLU A 8 -44.06 -9.42 -26.69
N LYS A 9 -43.81 -8.83 -27.88
CA LYS A 9 -42.45 -8.62 -28.39
C LYS A 9 -41.64 -7.68 -27.49
N GLN A 10 -42.26 -6.61 -27.00
CA GLN A 10 -41.59 -5.64 -26.12
C GLN A 10 -41.23 -6.25 -24.75
N ARG A 11 -42.07 -7.17 -24.23
CA ARG A 11 -41.81 -7.90 -22.98
C ARG A 11 -40.64 -8.88 -23.12
N MET A 12 -40.56 -9.61 -24.24
CA MET A 12 -39.46 -10.52 -24.52
C MET A 12 -38.12 -9.81 -24.70
N ASP A 13 -38.10 -8.67 -25.40
CA ASP A 13 -36.87 -7.88 -25.58
C ASP A 13 -36.36 -7.30 -24.26
N TRP A 14 -37.26 -6.85 -23.38
CA TRP A 14 -36.87 -6.38 -22.04
C TRP A 14 -36.31 -7.51 -21.18
N PHE A 15 -36.96 -8.69 -21.18
CA PHE A 15 -36.47 -9.86 -20.46
C PHE A 15 -35.09 -10.31 -20.96
N ARG A 16 -34.90 -10.39 -22.29
CA ARG A 16 -33.61 -10.76 -22.89
C ARG A 16 -32.50 -9.78 -22.51
N ARG A 17 -32.79 -8.48 -22.50
CA ARG A 17 -31.82 -7.44 -22.09
C ARG A 17 -31.48 -7.56 -20.60
N SER A 18 -32.46 -7.81 -19.73
CA SER A 18 -32.24 -8.01 -18.30
C SER A 18 -31.42 -9.27 -18.00
N VAL A 19 -31.66 -10.37 -18.73
CA VAL A 19 -30.88 -11.61 -18.62
C VAL A 19 -29.43 -11.39 -19.06
N VAL A 20 -29.21 -10.71 -20.18
CA VAL A 20 -27.86 -10.40 -20.67
C VAL A 20 -27.12 -9.47 -19.70
N MET A 21 -27.78 -8.44 -19.16
CA MET A 21 -27.20 -7.55 -18.14
C MET A 21 -26.83 -8.32 -16.87
N LEU A 22 -27.72 -9.19 -16.37
CA LEU A 22 -27.44 -10.00 -15.18
C LEU A 22 -26.25 -10.94 -15.41
N LEU A 23 -26.17 -11.55 -16.60
CA LEU A 23 -25.08 -12.45 -16.98
C LEU A 23 -23.74 -11.71 -17.13
N ILE A 24 -23.75 -10.47 -17.63
CA ILE A 24 -22.56 -9.61 -17.65
C ILE A 24 -22.15 -9.22 -16.22
N VAL A 25 -23.09 -8.89 -15.34
CA VAL A 25 -22.81 -8.54 -13.93
C VAL A 25 -22.25 -9.73 -13.14
N THR A 26 -22.76 -10.94 -13.36
CA THR A 26 -22.24 -12.15 -12.68
C THR A 26 -20.88 -12.59 -13.21
N LEU A 27 -20.63 -12.45 -14.52
CA LEU A 27 -19.31 -12.73 -15.12
C LEU A 27 -18.24 -11.70 -14.75
N THR A 28 -18.63 -10.45 -14.52
CA THR A 28 -17.69 -9.38 -14.11
C THR A 28 -17.51 -9.29 -12.59
N GLY A 29 -18.41 -9.87 -11.79
CA GLY A 29 -18.44 -9.75 -10.33
C GLY A 29 -17.83 -10.91 -9.50
N CYS A 30 -17.47 -12.05 -10.10
CA CYS A 30 -17.01 -13.23 -9.33
C CYS A 30 -15.51 -13.29 -9.02
N SER A 31 -14.69 -12.31 -9.39
CA SER A 31 -13.31 -12.17 -8.87
C SER A 31 -13.31 -11.59 -7.45
N GLY A 32 -14.10 -12.20 -6.57
CA GLY A 32 -14.47 -11.68 -5.26
C GLY A 32 -13.31 -11.51 -4.25
N PRO A 33 -13.62 -10.97 -3.04
CA PRO A 33 -12.67 -10.60 -1.98
C PRO A 33 -11.76 -11.73 -1.49
N LEU A 34 -12.10 -12.99 -1.76
CA LEU A 34 -11.27 -14.16 -1.45
C LEU A 34 -9.94 -14.18 -2.23
N ARG A 35 -9.90 -13.66 -3.47
CA ARG A 35 -8.64 -13.53 -4.23
C ARG A 35 -7.76 -12.40 -3.71
N THR A 36 -8.35 -11.31 -3.22
CA THR A 36 -7.54 -10.14 -2.82
C THR A 36 -6.94 -10.28 -1.43
N GLY A 37 -7.48 -11.13 -0.57
CA GLY A 37 -6.91 -11.39 0.77
C GLY A 37 -5.73 -12.36 0.75
N LEU A 38 -5.90 -13.52 0.10
CA LEU A 38 -4.91 -14.62 0.15
C LEU A 38 -3.60 -14.28 -0.58
N TRP A 39 -3.69 -13.41 -1.59
CA TRP A 39 -2.56 -13.03 -2.45
C TRP A 39 -1.96 -11.66 -2.10
N LYS A 40 -2.44 -11.00 -1.04
CA LYS A 40 -1.77 -9.81 -0.52
C LYS A 40 -0.40 -10.21 0.01
N GLU A 41 0.58 -9.42 -0.36
CA GLU A 41 1.92 -9.53 0.21
C GLU A 41 1.81 -9.28 1.71
N PRO A 42 2.41 -10.13 2.56
CA PRO A 42 2.35 -9.92 3.98
C PRO A 42 3.14 -8.66 4.33
N TYR A 43 2.59 -7.87 5.26
CA TYR A 43 3.24 -6.68 5.79
C TYR A 43 2.90 -6.56 7.27
N TYR A 44 3.73 -5.84 8.01
CA TYR A 44 3.36 -5.32 9.33
C TYR A 44 3.46 -3.80 9.33
N ASP A 45 2.55 -3.20 10.09
CA ASP A 45 2.62 -1.79 10.44
C ASP A 45 3.61 -1.60 11.60
N GLU A 46 4.47 -0.60 11.48
CA GLU A 46 5.44 -0.19 12.48
C GLU A 46 5.33 1.33 12.69
N THR A 47 5.43 1.74 13.96
CA THR A 47 5.37 3.15 14.35
C THR A 47 6.77 3.60 14.76
N ILE A 48 7.43 4.41 13.93
CA ILE A 48 8.72 5.01 14.29
C ILE A 48 8.47 6.13 15.30
N SER A 49 9.04 5.96 16.49
CA SER A 49 8.90 6.87 17.62
C SER A 49 10.09 7.82 17.77
N GLY A 50 11.26 7.49 17.21
CA GLY A 50 12.47 8.25 17.48
C GLY A 50 13.68 7.85 16.66
N PHE A 51 14.71 8.68 16.71
CA PHE A 51 16.00 8.43 16.08
C PHE A 51 17.15 8.72 17.04
N TYR A 52 18.22 7.93 16.95
CA TYR A 52 19.49 8.18 17.61
C TYR A 52 20.61 8.09 16.58
N LEU A 53 21.49 9.10 16.56
CA LEU A 53 22.57 9.20 15.59
C LEU A 53 23.90 9.20 16.34
N ASN A 54 24.77 8.27 16.01
CA ASN A 54 26.16 8.28 16.42
C ASN A 54 27.05 8.64 15.21
N PRO A 55 27.39 9.93 15.02
CA PRO A 55 28.16 10.36 13.86
C PRO A 55 29.60 9.83 13.87
N LYS A 56 30.14 9.48 15.05
CA LYS A 56 31.50 8.92 15.15
C LYS A 56 31.59 7.50 14.57
N GLU A 57 30.52 6.74 14.72
CA GLU A 57 30.45 5.34 14.25
C GLU A 57 29.71 5.20 12.92
N GLY A 58 29.10 6.28 12.40
CA GLY A 58 28.28 6.23 11.19
C GLY A 58 27.03 5.38 11.38
N VAL A 59 26.45 5.39 12.58
CA VAL A 59 25.30 4.55 12.94
C VAL A 59 24.08 5.42 13.19
N LEU A 60 23.00 5.13 12.47
CA LEU A 60 21.67 5.68 12.69
C LEU A 60 20.78 4.57 13.24
N LEU A 61 20.30 4.75 14.45
CA LEU A 61 19.35 3.86 15.10
C LEU A 61 17.94 4.47 15.01
N ILE A 62 17.03 3.75 14.39
CA ILE A 62 15.60 4.08 14.32
C ILE A 62 14.85 3.27 15.38
N SER A 63 14.16 3.97 16.27
CA SER A 63 13.32 3.37 17.31
C SER A 63 11.90 3.20 16.78
N GLY A 64 11.46 1.95 16.61
CA GLY A 64 10.06 1.61 16.39
C GLY A 64 9.35 1.21 17.70
N GLU A 65 8.05 1.00 17.61
CA GLU A 65 7.22 0.50 18.72
C GLU A 65 7.42 -1.01 18.92
N LYS A 66 7.57 -1.76 17.82
CA LYS A 66 7.80 -3.22 17.85
C LYS A 66 9.27 -3.59 17.73
N TYR A 67 9.97 -2.98 16.78
CA TYR A 67 11.38 -3.27 16.52
C TYR A 67 12.21 -2.00 16.41
N SER A 68 13.52 -2.12 16.65
CA SER A 68 14.49 -1.08 16.30
C SER A 68 15.33 -1.49 15.10
N TYR A 69 15.82 -0.49 14.37
CA TYR A 69 16.55 -0.68 13.12
C TYR A 69 17.88 0.04 13.19
N ILE A 70 18.97 -0.69 12.97
CA ILE A 70 20.32 -0.13 12.95
C ILE A 70 20.75 0.01 11.49
N ILE A 71 20.90 1.24 11.03
CA ILE A 71 21.39 1.59 9.70
C ILE A 71 22.85 2.01 9.84
N GLN A 72 23.71 1.39 9.03
CA GLN A 72 25.06 1.89 8.80
C GLN A 72 24.93 2.96 7.71
N CYS A 73 24.89 4.23 8.11
CA CYS A 73 24.60 5.31 7.19
C CYS A 73 25.88 5.77 6.48
N GLU A 74 25.78 6.00 5.18
CA GLU A 74 26.79 6.79 4.45
C GLU A 74 26.81 8.22 5.00
N SER A 75 27.95 8.91 4.86
CA SER A 75 28.14 10.25 5.45
C SER A 75 26.97 11.20 5.13
N LEU A 76 26.51 11.21 3.87
CA LEU A 76 25.39 12.04 3.45
C LEU A 76 24.09 11.69 4.18
N LEU A 77 23.69 10.42 4.23
CA LEU A 77 22.45 10.04 4.91
C LEU A 77 22.50 10.42 6.41
N CYS A 78 23.65 10.25 7.06
CA CYS A 78 23.82 10.68 8.45
C CYS A 78 23.67 12.22 8.58
N ASP A 79 24.25 12.99 7.64
CA ASP A 79 24.17 14.45 7.63
C ASP A 79 22.71 14.94 7.46
N TYR A 80 21.94 14.33 6.55
CA TYR A 80 20.51 14.66 6.38
C TYR A 80 19.68 14.25 7.59
N ALA A 81 19.93 13.08 8.17
CA ALA A 81 19.24 12.63 9.38
C ALA A 81 19.60 13.47 10.62
N GLN A 82 20.78 14.07 10.65
CA GLN A 82 21.16 15.04 11.68
C GLN A 82 20.47 16.39 11.44
N ALA A 83 20.48 16.87 10.19
CA ALA A 83 19.89 18.14 9.81
C ALA A 83 18.37 18.15 9.98
N SER A 84 17.69 17.02 9.74
CA SER A 84 16.24 16.89 9.97
C SER A 84 15.82 17.07 11.43
N ARG A 85 16.78 17.13 12.37
CA ARG A 85 16.52 17.49 13.78
C ARG A 85 16.66 18.97 14.07
N GLN A 86 17.35 19.70 13.20
CA GLN A 86 17.61 21.13 13.34
C GLN A 86 16.76 21.96 12.38
N LEU A 87 16.22 21.31 11.35
CA LEU A 87 15.44 21.89 10.26
C LEU A 87 14.10 21.15 10.18
N GLU A 88 13.05 21.91 9.89
CA GLU A 88 11.71 21.37 9.66
C GLU A 88 11.69 20.64 8.32
N MET A 89 11.78 19.30 8.38
CA MET A 89 11.90 18.45 7.19
C MET A 89 10.88 17.32 7.25
N LYS A 90 10.16 17.11 6.15
CA LYS A 90 9.34 15.93 5.93
C LYS A 90 10.26 14.75 5.62
N THR A 91 10.13 13.72 6.45
CA THR A 91 10.82 12.43 6.26
C THR A 91 9.81 11.39 5.84
N SER A 92 10.01 10.73 4.70
CA SER A 92 9.14 9.65 4.25
C SER A 92 9.92 8.38 3.97
N PHE A 93 9.33 7.22 4.24
CA PHE A 93 9.90 5.91 3.94
C PHE A 93 9.04 5.17 2.92
N TRP A 94 9.66 4.48 1.96
CA TRP A 94 8.95 3.64 1.00
C TRP A 94 9.78 2.43 0.57
N GLY A 95 9.10 1.46 -0.05
CA GLY A 95 9.72 0.24 -0.55
C GLY A 95 10.30 -0.66 0.55
N LEU A 96 9.87 -0.50 1.80
CA LEU A 96 10.43 -1.21 2.94
C LEU A 96 10.12 -2.71 2.84
N THR A 97 11.17 -3.53 2.79
CA THR A 97 11.08 -4.98 2.68
C THR A 97 12.01 -5.66 3.67
N LEU A 98 11.48 -6.57 4.48
CA LEU A 98 12.24 -7.43 5.38
C LEU A 98 12.71 -8.67 4.62
N ASN A 99 14.02 -8.91 4.61
CA ASN A 99 14.61 -10.10 4.04
C ASN A 99 14.63 -11.27 5.05
N PRO A 100 14.89 -12.51 4.61
CA PRO A 100 15.00 -13.68 5.49
C PRO A 100 16.11 -13.61 6.54
N GLU A 101 17.11 -12.75 6.35
CA GLU A 101 18.25 -12.56 7.26
C GLU A 101 17.94 -11.55 8.39
N GLY A 102 16.73 -10.97 8.40
CA GLY A 102 16.34 -9.96 9.38
C GLY A 102 16.80 -8.54 9.03
N MET A 103 17.20 -8.28 7.79
CA MET A 103 17.53 -6.96 7.29
C MET A 103 16.31 -6.31 6.62
N VAL A 104 16.03 -5.07 6.97
CA VAL A 104 15.04 -4.22 6.30
C VAL A 104 15.75 -3.36 5.27
N GLN A 105 15.31 -3.44 4.02
CA GLN A 105 15.80 -2.62 2.92
C GLN A 105 14.71 -1.68 2.44
N GLY A 106 15.08 -0.50 1.95
CA GLY A 106 14.14 0.41 1.29
C GLY A 106 14.76 1.77 1.06
N SER A 107 13.92 2.80 1.04
CA SER A 107 14.38 4.16 0.78
C SER A 107 13.75 5.16 1.73
N VAL A 108 14.51 6.22 2.03
CA VAL A 108 14.10 7.36 2.83
C VAL A 108 14.27 8.64 2.02
N SER A 109 13.30 9.55 2.10
CA SER A 109 13.32 10.86 1.45
C SER A 109 13.33 11.95 2.50
N PHE A 110 14.04 13.00 2.15
CA PHE A 110 14.07 14.25 2.89
C PHE A 110 13.59 15.37 1.98
N GLU A 111 12.57 16.10 2.45
CA GLU A 111 11.98 17.25 1.79
C GLU A 111 11.84 18.39 2.81
N PRO A 112 12.06 19.66 2.45
CA PRO A 112 11.74 20.79 3.33
C PRO A 112 10.25 20.79 3.72
N ASP A 113 9.94 21.13 4.97
CA ASP A 113 8.56 21.41 5.39
C ASP A 113 8.35 22.93 5.53
N VAL A 114 8.44 23.66 4.42
CA VAL A 114 8.33 25.12 4.42
C VAL A 114 7.25 25.61 3.47
N ASP A 115 6.46 26.59 3.89
CA ASP A 115 5.50 27.27 3.01
C ASP A 115 6.23 28.28 2.13
N LEU A 116 6.58 27.87 0.91
CA LEU A 116 7.24 28.73 -0.10
C LEU A 116 6.42 29.97 -0.49
N SER A 117 5.15 30.04 -0.11
CA SER A 117 4.30 31.23 -0.35
C SER A 117 4.66 32.39 0.57
N ARG A 118 5.46 32.15 1.63
CA ARG A 118 5.87 33.14 2.63
C ARG A 118 7.37 33.41 2.54
N PRO A 119 7.83 34.62 2.90
CA PRO A 119 9.26 34.90 3.03
C PRO A 119 9.91 33.95 4.05
N ILE A 120 10.93 33.22 3.61
CA ILE A 120 11.72 32.32 4.45
C ILE A 120 12.84 33.13 5.12
N ASP A 121 13.21 32.79 6.35
CA ASP A 121 14.41 33.35 6.99
C ASP A 121 15.64 33.12 6.08
N PRO A 122 16.41 34.15 5.70
CA PRO A 122 17.59 34.01 4.83
C PRO A 122 18.64 33.03 5.35
N VAL A 123 18.78 32.89 6.67
CA VAL A 123 19.69 31.94 7.31
C VAL A 123 19.21 30.51 7.08
N LEU A 124 17.90 30.29 7.20
CA LEU A 124 17.27 28.98 6.98
C LEU A 124 17.28 28.61 5.49
N GLU A 125 16.93 29.54 4.61
CA GLU A 125 16.99 29.35 3.15
C GLU A 125 18.40 28.95 2.72
N LYS A 126 19.42 29.65 3.22
CA LYS A 126 20.82 29.30 2.95
C LYS A 126 21.15 27.88 3.38
N LYS A 127 20.74 27.44 4.58
CA LYS A 127 20.96 26.07 5.05
C LYS A 127 20.32 25.04 4.12
N TYR A 128 19.06 25.23 3.72
CA TYR A 128 18.40 24.32 2.78
C TYR A 128 19.07 24.27 1.41
N ARG A 129 19.56 25.42 0.91
CA ARG A 129 20.32 25.50 -0.35
C ARG A 129 21.67 24.80 -0.27
N ASP A 130 22.42 24.99 0.82
CA ASP A 130 23.70 24.32 1.05
C ASP A 130 23.50 22.79 1.09
N MET A 131 22.35 22.34 1.58
CA MET A 131 21.90 20.94 1.58
C MET A 131 21.20 20.50 0.28
N ARG A 132 21.14 21.34 -0.77
CA ARG A 132 20.50 21.02 -2.05
C ARG A 132 19.02 20.61 -1.95
N LEU A 133 18.33 21.07 -0.91
CA LEU A 133 16.90 20.86 -0.70
C LEU A 133 16.05 21.99 -1.27
N LEU A 134 16.65 23.16 -1.51
CA LEU A 134 16.04 24.29 -2.21
C LEU A 134 16.94 24.76 -3.35
N TRP A 135 16.32 25.16 -4.46
CA TRP A 135 17.02 25.70 -5.64
C TRP A 135 16.14 26.72 -6.37
N ILE A 136 16.75 27.61 -7.16
CA ILE A 136 16.00 28.58 -7.97
C ILE A 136 15.77 28.02 -9.37
N LYS A 137 14.52 28.00 -9.80
CA LYS A 137 14.10 27.66 -11.16
C LYS A 137 13.24 28.79 -11.71
N HIS A 138 13.74 29.46 -12.75
CA HIS A 138 13.08 30.64 -13.36
C HIS A 138 12.77 31.78 -12.39
N GLY A 139 13.67 32.04 -11.43
CA GLY A 139 13.50 33.12 -10.45
C GLY A 139 12.60 32.76 -9.25
N SER A 140 11.96 31.59 -9.26
CA SER A 140 11.20 31.07 -8.12
C SER A 140 12.00 30.03 -7.35
N LEU A 141 11.87 30.05 -6.02
CA LEU A 141 12.40 28.99 -5.17
C LEU A 141 11.54 27.72 -5.35
N VAL A 142 12.18 26.57 -5.46
CA VAL A 142 11.53 25.28 -5.65
C VAL A 142 12.12 24.28 -4.65
N GLU A 143 11.28 23.40 -4.14
CA GLU A 143 11.69 22.28 -3.30
C GLU A 143 12.34 21.17 -4.12
N ASN A 144 13.33 20.54 -3.51
CA ASN A 144 13.97 19.36 -4.03
C ASN A 144 13.87 18.24 -2.99
N ARG A 145 13.54 17.05 -3.49
CA ARG A 145 13.48 15.82 -2.71
C ARG A 145 14.79 15.08 -2.87
N LEU A 146 15.35 14.60 -1.76
CA LEU A 146 16.55 13.77 -1.78
C LEU A 146 16.25 12.39 -1.22
N ASP A 147 16.54 11.37 -2.03
CA ASP A 147 16.25 9.97 -1.75
C ASP A 147 17.53 9.20 -1.45
N PHE A 148 17.50 8.39 -0.40
CA PHE A 148 18.59 7.50 -0.02
C PHE A 148 18.09 6.07 0.10
N SER A 149 18.77 5.13 -0.55
CA SER A 149 18.57 3.70 -0.29
C SER A 149 19.31 3.30 0.98
N PHE A 150 18.71 2.43 1.80
CA PHE A 150 19.37 1.92 3.00
C PHE A 150 19.08 0.43 3.22
N ALA A 151 19.97 -0.19 4.01
CA ALA A 151 19.76 -1.50 4.61
C ALA A 151 19.96 -1.37 6.12
N ALA A 152 19.01 -1.89 6.88
CA ALA A 152 18.97 -1.80 8.33
C ALA A 152 18.86 -3.19 8.94
N LYS A 153 19.62 -3.47 9.99
CA LYS A 153 19.42 -4.71 10.76
C LYS A 153 18.32 -4.51 11.80
N ARG A 154 17.34 -5.41 11.82
CA ARG A 154 16.19 -5.37 12.75
C ARG A 154 16.55 -6.05 14.07
N TYR A 155 16.16 -5.43 15.17
CA TYR A 155 16.34 -5.96 16.53
C TYR A 155 15.07 -5.80 17.34
N GLU A 156 14.80 -6.78 18.19
CA GLU A 156 13.86 -6.63 19.30
C GLU A 156 14.59 -5.88 20.41
N VAL A 157 13.99 -4.79 20.89
CA VAL A 157 14.57 -4.00 21.98
C VAL A 157 13.74 -4.21 23.22
N GLU A 158 14.38 -4.76 24.24
CA GLU A 158 13.83 -4.79 25.59
C GLU A 158 14.39 -3.60 26.38
N GLY A 159 13.49 -2.72 26.86
CA GLY A 159 13.84 -1.61 27.75
C GLY A 159 13.72 -0.21 27.13
N LYS A 160 13.95 0.81 27.97
CA LYS A 160 13.90 2.23 27.57
C LYS A 160 15.28 2.71 27.13
N LEU A 161 15.51 2.81 25.83
CA LEU A 161 16.71 3.43 25.28
C LEU A 161 16.58 4.97 25.28
N PRO A 162 17.69 5.73 25.35
CA PRO A 162 17.69 7.19 25.42
C PRO A 162 17.41 7.82 24.05
N PHE A 163 16.28 7.48 23.44
CA PHE A 163 15.89 7.99 22.15
C PHE A 163 15.34 9.41 22.23
N GLN A 164 15.66 10.22 21.22
CA GLN A 164 14.95 11.46 20.99
C GLN A 164 13.62 11.10 20.33
N VAL A 165 12.53 11.37 21.05
CA VAL A 165 11.18 11.10 20.59
C VAL A 165 10.82 12.12 19.51
N LEU A 166 10.28 11.64 18.39
CA LEU A 166 9.73 12.49 17.35
C LEU A 166 8.46 13.17 17.87
N GLU A 167 8.27 14.44 17.49
CA GLU A 167 7.03 15.15 17.80
C GLU A 167 5.81 14.45 17.18
N THR A 168 5.97 13.95 15.96
CA THR A 168 4.96 13.16 15.24
C THR A 168 5.52 11.78 14.91
N PRO A 169 4.95 10.70 15.47
CA PRO A 169 5.34 9.34 15.11
C PRO A 169 5.09 9.05 13.62
N LEU A 170 6.00 8.31 12.98
CA LEU A 170 5.88 7.95 11.58
C LEU A 170 5.37 6.52 11.43
N ASN A 171 4.18 6.37 10.84
CA ASN A 171 3.62 5.06 10.55
C ASN A 171 4.15 4.54 9.22
N ILE A 172 4.84 3.41 9.25
CA ILE A 172 5.43 2.79 8.07
C ILE A 172 4.90 1.35 7.90
N LYS A 173 4.89 0.89 6.66
CA LYS A 173 4.54 -0.49 6.30
C LYS A 173 5.76 -1.22 5.81
N ILE A 174 6.10 -2.32 6.46
CA ILE A 174 7.23 -3.16 6.08
C ILE A 174 6.70 -4.46 5.49
N LYS A 175 6.97 -4.67 4.21
CA LYS A 175 6.68 -5.92 3.51
C LYS A 175 7.53 -7.04 4.09
N THR A 176 6.94 -8.17 4.40
CA THR A 176 7.65 -9.37 4.84
C THR A 176 7.72 -10.41 3.74
N PHE A 177 8.60 -11.39 3.90
CA PHE A 177 8.55 -12.58 3.07
C PHE A 177 7.46 -13.51 3.59
N ASP A 178 6.73 -14.15 2.69
CA ASP A 178 5.88 -15.29 3.06
C ASP A 178 6.77 -16.37 3.65
N THR A 179 6.45 -16.81 4.87
CA THR A 179 7.09 -17.98 5.46
C THR A 179 6.79 -19.22 4.62
N ASN A 180 7.66 -20.24 4.69
CA ASN A 180 7.42 -21.49 3.95
C ASN A 180 6.06 -22.12 4.30
N LEU A 181 5.62 -21.98 5.55
CA LEU A 181 4.31 -22.46 5.99
C LEU A 181 3.17 -21.70 5.32
N GLU A 182 3.25 -20.37 5.23
CA GLU A 182 2.26 -19.56 4.53
C GLU A 182 2.22 -19.87 3.03
N LYS A 183 3.39 -20.06 2.39
CA LYS A 183 3.46 -20.46 0.98
C LYS A 183 2.76 -21.79 0.74
N VAL A 184 3.05 -22.80 1.58
CA VAL A 184 2.40 -24.11 1.51
C VAL A 184 0.90 -23.98 1.76
N GLY A 185 0.48 -23.18 2.74
CA GLY A 185 -0.92 -22.88 2.99
C GLY A 185 -1.62 -22.29 1.75
N LYS A 186 -1.01 -21.28 1.11
CA LYS A 186 -1.52 -20.68 -0.13
C LYS A 186 -1.61 -21.71 -1.26
N MET A 187 -0.62 -22.60 -1.40
CA MET A 187 -0.64 -23.68 -2.40
C MET A 187 -1.77 -24.69 -2.18
N VAL A 188 -2.05 -25.08 -0.93
CA VAL A 188 -3.12 -26.05 -0.60
C VAL A 188 -4.51 -25.43 -0.74
N VAL A 189 -4.67 -24.17 -0.33
CA VAL A 189 -5.97 -23.49 -0.38
C VAL A 189 -6.36 -23.13 -1.82
N THR A 190 -5.40 -22.88 -2.71
CA THR A 190 -5.69 -22.44 -4.09
C THR A 190 -6.56 -23.44 -4.88
N PRO A 191 -6.23 -24.75 -4.97
CA PRO A 191 -7.11 -25.73 -5.61
C PRO A 191 -8.50 -25.81 -4.97
N VAL A 192 -8.59 -25.74 -3.64
CA VAL A 192 -9.86 -25.79 -2.91
C VAL A 192 -10.74 -24.58 -3.28
N ALA A 193 -10.16 -23.39 -3.31
CA ALA A 193 -10.86 -22.18 -3.72
C ALA A 193 -11.38 -22.30 -5.17
N ILE A 194 -10.57 -22.83 -6.09
CA ILE A 194 -10.98 -23.05 -7.50
C ILE A 194 -12.16 -24.03 -7.57
N VAL A 195 -12.15 -25.12 -6.79
CA VAL A 195 -13.26 -26.10 -6.77
C VAL A 195 -14.52 -25.47 -6.21
N LEU A 196 -14.43 -24.72 -5.11
CA LEU A 196 -15.58 -24.05 -4.50
C LEU A 196 -16.18 -23.00 -5.43
N ASP A 197 -15.34 -22.17 -6.06
CA ASP A 197 -15.77 -21.20 -7.06
C ASP A 197 -16.48 -21.90 -8.24
N GLY A 198 -15.95 -23.04 -8.67
CA GLY A 198 -16.54 -23.87 -9.73
C GLY A 198 -17.92 -24.42 -9.34
N VAL A 199 -18.07 -25.01 -8.14
CA VAL A 199 -19.34 -25.55 -7.64
C VAL A 199 -20.38 -24.43 -7.51
N TYR A 200 -19.97 -23.29 -6.96
CA TYR A 200 -20.86 -22.13 -6.81
C TYR A 200 -21.34 -21.63 -8.18
N PHE A 201 -20.44 -21.52 -9.15
CA PHE A 201 -20.77 -21.12 -10.52
C PHE A 201 -21.73 -22.10 -11.20
N VAL A 202 -21.51 -23.41 -11.10
CA VAL A 202 -22.40 -24.43 -11.68
C VAL A 202 -23.78 -24.41 -11.01
N SER A 203 -23.82 -24.24 -9.69
CA SER A 203 -25.08 -24.18 -8.94
C SER A 203 -25.91 -22.93 -9.28
N LEU A 204 -25.26 -21.77 -9.39
CA LEU A 204 -25.91 -20.53 -9.80
C LEU A 204 -26.39 -20.57 -11.26
N THR A 205 -25.54 -21.07 -12.17
CA THR A 205 -25.90 -21.16 -13.59
C THR A 205 -27.04 -22.14 -13.83
N SER A 206 -27.05 -23.29 -13.15
CA SER A 206 -28.16 -24.26 -13.23
C SER A 206 -29.47 -23.70 -12.66
N LEU A 207 -29.44 -23.05 -11.49
CA LEU A 207 -30.63 -22.40 -10.92
C LEU A 207 -31.16 -21.28 -11.83
N PHE A 208 -30.26 -20.53 -12.45
CA PHE A 208 -30.62 -19.48 -13.41
C PHE A 208 -31.26 -20.05 -14.68
N LEU A 209 -30.70 -21.11 -15.26
CA LEU A 209 -31.30 -21.81 -16.40
C LEU A 209 -32.68 -22.37 -16.07
N LEU A 210 -32.87 -22.87 -14.85
CA LEU A 210 -34.14 -23.40 -14.37
C LEU A 210 -35.19 -22.29 -14.21
N LEU A 211 -34.79 -21.11 -13.72
CA LEU A 211 -35.65 -19.92 -13.69
C LEU A 211 -36.07 -19.45 -15.09
N ILE A 212 -35.17 -19.49 -16.07
CA ILE A 212 -35.51 -19.16 -17.47
C ILE A 212 -36.52 -20.18 -18.03
N ALA A 213 -36.26 -21.48 -17.84
CA ALA A 213 -37.10 -22.55 -18.37
C ALA A 213 -38.50 -22.60 -17.73
N THR A 214 -38.62 -22.22 -16.46
CA THR A 214 -39.92 -22.15 -15.75
C THR A 214 -40.66 -20.85 -16.02
N GLY A 215 -39.94 -19.72 -16.14
CA GLY A 215 -40.51 -18.43 -16.49
C GLY A 215 -41.15 -18.40 -17.89
N SER A 216 -40.63 -19.17 -18.85
CA SER A 216 -41.23 -19.29 -20.19
C SER A 216 -42.59 -19.99 -20.21
N ASN A 217 -42.95 -20.73 -19.15
CA ASN A 217 -44.23 -21.45 -19.08
C ASN A 217 -45.38 -20.60 -18.47
N PHE A 218 -45.11 -19.38 -17.99
CA PHE A 218 -46.11 -18.53 -17.33
C PHE A 218 -46.85 -17.56 -18.28
N SER A 219 -46.67 -17.69 -19.61
CA SER A 219 -47.28 -16.79 -20.62
C SER A 219 -48.37 -17.44 -21.48
N VAL A 220 -49.00 -18.52 -21.02
CA VAL A 220 -50.14 -19.13 -21.72
C VAL A 220 -51.28 -19.38 -20.74
N ARG A 221 -52.05 -18.32 -20.45
CA ARG A 221 -53.48 -18.34 -20.14
C ARG A 221 -54.06 -16.94 -20.21
#